data_AF-A0A293MWE0-F1
#
_entry.id   AF-A0A293MWE0-F1
#
_cell.length_a   1.000
_cell.length_b   1.000
_cell.length_c   1.000
_cell.angle_alpha   90.00
_cell.angle_beta   90.00
_cell.angle_gamma   90.00
#
_symmetry.space_group_name_H-M   'P 1'
#
loop_
_entity.id
_entity.type
_entity.pdbx_description
1 polymer ?
#
loop_
_entity_poly.entity_id
_entity_poly.type
_entity_poly.pdbx_seq_one_letter_code
_entity_poly.pdbx_strand_id
1 'polypeptide(L)'
;MVSMLSSRTVLILKDISYKCATRCYARKAQAPVPQAGTLILQTQKKKLPVETDTVKLTTYCCGSNILKEGTDIELGPDSEYPDWLWQMELDKKPDIRDMDPNTAEYWETLHRDALLHQNKLLSKKPMPELRINEKAQYKKLKSILYRALAGEHYDPGVPADSYQRRRERRKY
;
A
#
# COMPACT_ATOMS: atom_id res chain seq x y z
N MET A 1 11.41 42.29 -49.29
CA MET A 1 11.17 40.98 -49.91
C MET A 1 11.89 39.93 -49.10
N VAL A 2 11.19 39.15 -48.28
CA VAL A 2 11.76 37.98 -47.59
C VAL A 2 10.94 36.77 -47.99
N SER A 3 11.67 35.80 -48.50
CA SER A 3 11.26 34.54 -49.14
C SER A 3 10.57 33.57 -48.19
N MET A 4 9.64 32.79 -48.76
CA MET A 4 9.06 31.59 -48.19
C MET A 4 10.13 30.59 -47.73
N LEU A 5 9.87 29.87 -46.64
CA LEU A 5 10.16 28.44 -46.54
C LEU A 5 9.08 27.76 -45.69
N SER A 6 8.39 26.88 -46.39
CA SER A 6 7.47 25.85 -45.90
C SER A 6 8.20 24.89 -44.95
N SER A 7 7.60 24.61 -43.80
CA SER A 7 7.61 23.28 -43.19
C SER A 7 6.48 23.16 -42.17
N ARG A 8 5.39 22.53 -42.61
CA ARG A 8 4.27 22.12 -41.78
C ARG A 8 4.72 20.97 -40.87
N THR A 9 5.04 21.26 -39.62
CA THR A 9 5.06 20.22 -38.57
C THR A 9 3.68 20.18 -37.91
N VAL A 10 2.82 19.32 -38.42
CA VAL A 10 1.58 18.92 -37.74
C VAL A 10 1.99 18.02 -36.59
N LEU A 11 2.10 18.59 -35.38
CA LEU A 11 2.22 17.79 -34.17
C LEU A 11 0.87 17.10 -33.93
N ILE A 12 0.78 15.84 -34.35
CA ILE A 12 -0.33 14.95 -34.02
C ILE A 12 -0.22 14.66 -32.52
N LEU A 13 -0.85 15.52 -31.72
CA LEU A 13 -1.16 15.20 -30.33
C LEU A 13 -2.23 14.12 -30.37
N LYS A 14 -1.80 12.86 -30.34
CA LYS A 14 -2.69 11.73 -30.08
C LYS A 14 -3.34 12.01 -28.73
N ASP A 15 -4.66 12.06 -28.73
CA ASP A 15 -5.48 12.13 -27.52
C ASP A 15 -5.08 10.99 -26.58
N ILE A 16 -4.21 11.28 -25.61
CA ILE A 16 -3.97 10.39 -24.48
C ILE A 16 -5.22 10.54 -23.61
N SER A 17 -6.22 9.73 -23.93
CA SER A 17 -7.36 9.49 -23.08
C SER A 17 -6.84 8.96 -21.75
N TYR A 18 -6.66 9.84 -20.78
CA TYR A 18 -6.40 9.47 -19.39
C TYR A 18 -7.66 8.76 -18.87
N LYS A 19 -7.82 7.48 -19.21
CA LYS A 19 -8.70 6.58 -18.49
C LYS A 19 -8.12 6.49 -17.09
N CYS A 20 -8.62 7.33 -16.18
CA CYS A 20 -8.47 7.14 -14.75
C CYS A 20 -9.03 5.76 -14.43
N ALA A 21 -8.14 4.77 -14.34
CA ALA A 21 -8.48 3.45 -13.87
C ALA A 21 -8.88 3.60 -12.39
N THR A 22 -10.17 3.80 -12.13
CA THR A 22 -10.74 3.54 -10.80
C THR A 22 -10.34 2.12 -10.44
N ARG A 23 -9.46 1.98 -9.43
CA ARG A 23 -9.07 0.68 -8.88
C ARG A 23 -10.33 -0.04 -8.43
N CYS A 24 -10.83 -0.96 -9.25
CA CYS A 24 -11.88 -1.90 -8.89
C CYS A 24 -11.24 -2.96 -7.99
N TYR A 25 -11.06 -2.68 -6.70
CA TYR A 25 -10.75 -3.75 -5.76
C TYR A 25 -11.93 -4.73 -5.77
N ALA A 26 -11.64 -6.02 -5.94
CA ALA A 26 -12.66 -7.06 -5.82
C ALA A 26 -13.38 -6.90 -4.47
N ARG A 27 -14.72 -6.86 -4.49
CA ARG A 27 -15.53 -6.89 -3.27
C ARG A 27 -15.10 -8.11 -2.46
N LYS A 28 -14.68 -7.94 -1.20
CA LYS A 28 -14.47 -9.08 -0.29
C LYS A 28 -15.74 -9.92 -0.33
N ALA A 29 -15.64 -11.16 -0.79
CA ALA A 29 -16.73 -12.11 -0.70
C ALA A 29 -17.12 -12.18 0.78
N GLN A 30 -18.34 -11.75 1.10
CA GLN A 30 -18.90 -12.02 2.41
C GLN A 30 -19.05 -13.53 2.46
N ALA A 31 -18.32 -14.18 3.38
CA ALA A 31 -18.56 -15.58 3.67
C ALA A 31 -20.08 -15.72 3.94
N PRO A 32 -20.75 -16.72 3.34
CA PRO A 32 -22.16 -16.95 3.60
C PRO A 32 -22.35 -17.03 5.12
N VAL A 33 -23.30 -16.25 5.64
CA VAL A 33 -23.71 -16.34 7.04
C VAL A 33 -24.10 -17.81 7.26
N PRO A 34 -23.46 -18.52 8.21
CA PRO A 34 -23.72 -19.93 8.40
C PRO A 34 -25.20 -20.09 8.75
N GLN A 35 -25.93 -20.80 7.88
CA GLN A 35 -27.28 -21.26 8.19
C GLN A 35 -27.16 -22.25 9.34
N ALA A 36 -28.04 -22.12 10.34
CA ALA A 36 -28.09 -23.02 11.48
C ALA A 36 -28.21 -24.47 10.99
N GLY A 37 -27.18 -25.29 11.19
CA GLY A 37 -27.14 -26.70 10.79
C GLY A 37 -25.95 -27.12 9.92
N THR A 38 -25.19 -26.19 9.34
CA THR A 38 -23.90 -26.56 8.71
C THR A 38 -22.87 -26.80 9.81
N LEU A 39 -22.46 -28.06 10.00
CA LEU A 39 -21.32 -28.44 10.83
C LEU A 39 -20.06 -27.78 10.23
N ILE A 40 -19.74 -26.59 10.72
CA ILE A 40 -18.39 -26.05 10.58
C ILE A 40 -17.51 -27.05 11.32
N LEU A 41 -16.77 -27.89 10.59
CA LEU A 41 -15.64 -28.64 11.14
C LEU A 41 -14.74 -27.61 11.81
N GLN A 42 -14.93 -27.42 13.11
CA GLN A 42 -14.02 -26.68 13.96
C GLN A 42 -12.76 -27.53 14.05
N THR A 43 -11.92 -27.46 13.03
CA THR A 43 -10.62 -28.10 13.02
C THR A 43 -9.85 -27.50 14.19
N GLN A 44 -9.83 -28.22 15.31
CA GLN A 44 -9.07 -27.81 16.48
C GLN A 44 -7.60 -27.77 16.08
N LYS A 45 -6.94 -26.65 16.37
CA LYS A 45 -5.50 -26.50 16.13
C LYS A 45 -4.76 -27.50 17.00
N LYS A 46 -4.13 -28.50 16.39
CA LYS A 46 -3.29 -29.47 17.10
C LYS A 46 -1.99 -28.77 17.49
N LYS A 47 -1.69 -28.70 18.79
CA LYS A 47 -0.38 -28.27 19.29
C LYS A 47 0.56 -29.47 19.24
N LEU A 48 1.56 -29.44 18.38
CA LEU A 48 2.58 -30.47 18.33
C LEU A 48 3.48 -30.34 19.57
N PRO A 49 3.94 -31.47 20.16
CA PRO A 49 4.92 -31.43 21.22
C PRO A 49 6.23 -30.84 20.68
N VAL A 50 6.86 -29.98 21.48
CA VAL A 50 8.17 -29.39 21.15
C VAL A 50 9.24 -30.23 21.85
N GLU A 51 10.33 -30.50 21.15
CA GLU A 51 11.47 -31.25 21.67
C GLU A 51 12.14 -30.50 22.83
N THR A 52 12.56 -31.24 23.85
CA THR A 52 13.18 -30.69 25.07
C THR A 52 14.64 -31.10 25.26
N ASP A 53 15.13 -32.03 24.45
CA ASP A 53 16.49 -32.54 24.53
C ASP A 53 17.49 -31.53 23.96
N THR A 54 18.43 -31.09 24.80
CA THR A 54 19.38 -30.03 24.45
C THR A 54 20.27 -30.40 23.27
N VAL A 55 20.79 -31.63 23.24
CA VAL A 55 21.66 -32.14 22.17
C VAL A 55 20.94 -32.13 20.82
N LYS A 56 19.66 -32.49 20.80
CA LYS A 56 18.86 -32.51 19.57
C LYS A 56 18.61 -31.09 19.06
N LEU A 57 18.32 -30.14 19.95
CA LEU A 57 18.09 -28.73 19.63
C LEU A 57 19.33 -28.02 19.08
N THR A 58 20.55 -28.44 19.47
CA THR A 58 21.80 -27.86 18.96
C THR A 58 22.28 -28.48 17.66
N THR A 59 21.96 -29.75 17.40
CA THR A 59 22.46 -30.48 16.22
C THR A 59 21.48 -30.50 15.06
N TYR A 60 20.17 -30.41 15.32
CA TYR A 60 19.13 -30.49 14.31
C TYR A 60 18.26 -29.23 14.27
N CYS A 61 17.79 -28.87 13.07
CA CYS A 61 16.74 -27.88 12.89
C CYS A 61 15.38 -28.52 13.20
N CYS A 62 15.03 -28.60 14.48
CA CYS A 62 13.78 -29.22 14.93
C CYS A 62 12.54 -28.51 14.36
N GLY A 63 11.63 -29.28 13.76
CA GLY A 63 10.41 -28.75 13.13
C GLY A 63 10.58 -28.32 11.67
N SER A 64 11.73 -28.61 11.07
CA SER A 64 11.96 -28.45 9.62
C SER A 64 11.15 -29.47 8.81
N ASN A 65 10.99 -30.70 9.31
CA ASN A 65 10.20 -31.72 8.63
C ASN A 65 8.69 -31.58 8.91
N ILE A 66 7.90 -31.33 7.87
CA ILE A 66 6.43 -31.22 7.93
C ILE A 66 5.76 -32.58 7.64
N LEU A 67 6.49 -33.52 7.05
CA LEU A 67 5.98 -34.83 6.68
C LEU A 67 5.87 -35.74 7.91
N LYS A 68 4.99 -36.75 7.85
CA LYS A 68 4.84 -37.74 8.93
C LYS A 68 6.04 -38.66 9.06
N GLU A 69 6.75 -38.85 7.94
CA GLU A 69 7.89 -39.74 7.80
C GLU A 69 9.09 -38.89 7.35
N GLY A 70 10.26 -39.19 7.88
CA GLY A 70 11.50 -38.46 7.60
C GLY A 70 12.13 -37.87 8.86
N THR A 71 13.40 -37.47 8.73
CA THR A 71 14.19 -36.86 9.79
C THR A 71 14.27 -35.36 9.59
N ASP A 72 14.48 -34.62 10.68
CA ASP A 72 14.80 -33.20 10.61
C ASP A 72 16.19 -32.98 9.99
N ILE A 73 16.41 -31.78 9.42
CA ILE A 73 17.67 -31.41 8.80
C ILE A 73 18.76 -31.24 9.87
N GLU A 74 19.91 -31.87 9.68
CA GLU A 74 21.09 -31.71 10.53
C GLU A 74 21.78 -30.36 10.23
N LEU A 75 22.26 -29.68 11.27
CA LEU A 75 23.00 -28.43 11.14
C LEU A 75 24.47 -28.74 10.81
N GLY A 76 24.96 -28.09 9.74
CA GLY A 76 26.36 -28.20 9.30
C GLY A 76 27.29 -27.25 10.07
N PRO A 77 28.61 -27.32 9.84
CA PRO A 77 29.56 -26.36 10.34
C PRO A 77 29.37 -24.96 9.71
N ASP A 78 29.76 -23.90 10.42
CA ASP A 78 29.58 -22.50 10.01
C ASP A 78 30.17 -22.16 8.62
N SER A 79 31.17 -22.92 8.16
CA SER A 79 31.84 -22.74 6.85
C SER A 79 31.00 -23.17 5.65
N GLU A 80 29.96 -23.99 5.84
CA GLU A 80 29.06 -24.38 4.76
C GLU A 80 28.03 -23.29 4.42
N TYR A 81 27.78 -22.39 5.38
CA TYR A 81 26.84 -21.30 5.20
C TYR A 81 27.52 -20.08 4.57
N PRO A 82 26.80 -19.31 3.73
CA PRO A 82 27.38 -18.15 3.07
C PRO A 82 27.65 -17.00 4.06
N ASP A 83 28.73 -16.26 3.83
CA ASP A 83 29.23 -15.21 4.73
C ASP A 83 28.20 -14.13 5.08
N TRP A 84 27.28 -13.81 4.17
CA TRP A 84 26.26 -12.78 4.39
C TRP A 84 25.34 -13.11 5.56
N LEU A 85 25.16 -14.39 5.91
CA LEU A 85 24.33 -14.83 7.03
C LEU A 85 24.82 -14.22 8.34
N TRP A 86 26.14 -14.17 8.52
CA TRP A 86 26.80 -13.66 9.72
C TRP A 86 26.98 -12.14 9.71
N GLN A 87 26.75 -11.50 8.56
CA GLN A 87 26.82 -10.04 8.40
C GLN A 87 25.46 -9.37 8.63
N MET A 88 24.38 -10.15 8.79
CA MET A 88 23.04 -9.60 9.03
C MET A 88 22.91 -9.00 10.43
N GLU A 89 22.36 -7.79 10.50
CA GLU A 89 22.03 -7.13 11.76
C GLU A 89 20.82 -7.81 12.43
N LEU A 90 21.05 -8.44 13.58
CA LEU A 90 20.00 -9.08 14.40
C LEU A 90 19.36 -8.12 15.41
N ASP A 91 19.99 -6.96 15.61
CA ASP A 91 19.56 -5.97 16.58
C ASP A 91 18.33 -5.19 16.10
N LYS A 92 17.78 -4.38 17.00
CA LYS A 92 16.68 -3.48 16.65
C LYS A 92 17.15 -2.54 15.53
N LYS A 93 16.31 -2.39 14.50
CA LYS A 93 16.54 -1.43 13.41
C LYS A 93 16.95 -0.04 13.97
N PRO A 94 18.02 0.59 13.43
CA PRO A 94 18.45 1.91 13.83
C PRO A 94 17.33 2.95 13.77
N ASP A 95 17.40 3.96 14.63
CA ASP A 95 16.49 5.09 14.55
C ASP A 95 16.83 5.95 13.32
N ILE A 96 15.81 6.59 12.74
CA ILE A 96 15.95 7.39 11.50
C ILE A 96 17.01 8.51 11.58
N ARG A 97 17.33 8.98 12.80
CA ARG A 97 18.32 10.05 13.01
C ARG A 97 19.76 9.57 12.77
N ASP A 98 20.00 8.28 12.95
CA ASP A 98 21.32 7.68 12.85
C ASP A 98 21.57 7.04 11.47
N MET A 99 20.53 6.97 10.63
CA MET A 99 20.58 6.41 9.28
C MET A 99 21.07 7.43 8.25
N ASP A 100 21.77 6.96 7.21
CA ASP A 100 22.23 7.81 6.09
C ASP A 100 21.08 8.19 5.14
N PRO A 101 20.82 9.50 4.91
CA PRO A 101 19.81 9.96 3.95
C PRO A 101 20.01 9.51 2.50
N ASN A 102 21.21 9.06 2.13
CA ASN A 102 21.51 8.61 0.78
C ASN A 102 21.10 7.14 0.53
N THR A 103 20.68 6.41 1.55
CA THR A 103 20.23 5.01 1.43
C THR A 103 18.72 4.92 1.23
N ALA A 104 18.25 3.93 0.47
CA ALA A 104 16.81 3.69 0.27
C ALA A 104 16.08 3.41 1.59
N GLU A 105 16.72 2.69 2.52
CA GLU A 105 16.14 2.30 3.80
C GLU A 105 15.75 3.50 4.68
N TYR A 106 16.49 4.60 4.59
CA TYR A 106 16.16 5.85 5.29
C TYR A 106 14.81 6.39 4.80
N TRP A 107 14.58 6.41 3.49
CA TRP A 107 13.34 6.92 2.94
C TRP A 107 12.14 5.99 3.19
N GLU A 108 12.37 4.67 3.21
CA GLU A 108 11.33 3.70 3.57
C GLU A 108 10.90 3.84 5.04
N THR A 109 11.86 4.00 5.95
CA THR A 109 11.56 4.24 7.37
C THR A 109 10.86 5.57 7.57
N LEU A 110 11.33 6.65 6.93
CA LEU A 110 10.69 7.96 6.96
C LEU A 110 9.24 7.89 6.49
N HIS A 111 9.00 7.20 5.38
CA HIS A 111 7.67 7.04 4.81
C HIS A 111 6.74 6.27 5.76
N ARG A 112 7.22 5.15 6.31
CA ARG A 112 6.48 4.37 7.31
C ARG A 112 6.12 5.22 8.52
N ASP A 113 7.07 5.99 9.05
CA ASP A 113 6.87 6.81 10.24
C ASP A 113 5.89 7.96 9.96
N ALA A 114 5.93 8.56 8.77
CA ALA A 114 4.95 9.54 8.32
C ALA A 114 3.53 8.95 8.23
N LEU A 115 3.39 7.73 7.69
CA LEU A 115 2.10 7.02 7.65
C LEU A 115 1.57 6.73 9.05
N LEU A 116 2.42 6.25 9.96
CA LEU A 116 2.05 5.99 11.35
C LEU A 116 1.62 7.28 12.06
N HIS A 117 2.35 8.37 11.85
CA HIS A 117 2.00 9.69 12.39
C HIS A 117 0.64 10.16 11.86
N GLN A 118 0.41 10.07 10.55
CA GLN A 118 -0.86 10.43 9.93
C GLN A 118 -2.02 9.59 10.49
N ASN A 119 -1.85 8.27 10.62
CA ASN A 119 -2.85 7.39 11.20
C ASN A 119 -3.17 7.75 12.65
N LYS A 120 -2.16 8.14 13.44
CA LYS A 120 -2.34 8.63 14.82
C LYS A 120 -3.14 9.93 14.87
N LEU A 121 -2.86 10.88 13.98
CA LEU A 121 -3.62 12.13 13.87
C LEU A 121 -5.07 11.86 13.44
N LEU A 122 -5.28 10.98 12.46
CA LEU A 122 -6.60 10.59 11.99
C LEU A 122 -7.41 9.89 13.09
N SER A 123 -6.77 9.06 13.91
CA SER A 123 -7.43 8.40 15.05
C SER A 123 -7.89 9.39 16.12
N LYS A 124 -7.25 10.55 16.25
CA LYS A 124 -7.62 11.60 17.21
C LYS A 124 -8.60 12.62 16.65
N LYS A 125 -8.96 12.52 15.37
CA LYS A 125 -9.89 13.45 14.75
C LYS A 125 -11.25 13.31 15.44
N PRO A 126 -11.87 14.41 15.90
CA PRO A 126 -13.21 14.34 16.49
C PRO A 126 -14.16 13.71 15.48
N MET A 127 -14.86 12.66 15.91
CA MET A 127 -15.90 12.09 15.07
C MET A 127 -17.03 13.12 14.98
N PRO A 128 -17.46 13.52 13.77
CA PRO A 128 -18.63 14.37 13.66
C PRO A 128 -19.83 13.58 14.19
N GLU A 129 -20.48 14.12 15.22
CA GLU A 129 -21.78 13.62 15.66
C GLU A 129 -22.78 13.85 14.51
N LEU A 130 -23.19 12.77 13.87
CA LEU A 130 -24.14 12.78 12.77
C LEU A 130 -25.39 12.04 13.23
N ARG A 131 -26.57 12.57 12.93
CA ARG A 131 -27.82 11.85 13.23
C ARG A 131 -27.87 10.59 12.36
N ILE A 132 -28.68 9.62 12.78
CA ILE A 132 -28.87 8.35 12.07
C ILE A 132 -29.23 8.66 10.60
N ASN A 133 -28.53 8.04 9.65
CA ASN A 133 -28.61 8.22 8.18
C ASN A 133 -27.97 9.47 7.55
N GLU A 134 -27.43 10.43 8.32
CA GLU A 134 -26.77 11.62 7.75
C GLU A 134 -25.34 11.36 7.24
N LYS A 135 -24.72 10.25 7.68
CA LYS A 135 -23.34 9.88 7.30
C LYS A 135 -23.15 9.73 5.78
N ALA A 136 -24.14 9.16 5.09
CA ALA A 136 -24.11 9.00 3.64
C ALA A 136 -24.24 10.36 2.93
N GLN A 137 -25.12 11.24 3.44
CA GLN A 137 -25.31 12.59 2.93
C GLN A 137 -24.06 13.45 3.13
N TYR A 138 -23.46 13.41 4.33
CA TYR A 138 -22.20 14.08 4.66
C TYR A 138 -21.06 13.62 3.75
N LYS A 139 -20.92 12.31 3.51
CA LYS A 139 -19.92 11.77 2.59
C LYS A 139 -20.14 12.26 1.15
N LYS A 140 -21.40 12.28 0.69
CA LYS A 140 -21.77 12.80 -0.64
C LYS A 140 -21.43 14.29 -0.75
N LEU A 141 -21.85 15.10 0.21
CA LEU A 141 -21.56 16.53 0.28
C LEU A 141 -20.06 16.82 0.30
N LYS A 142 -19.29 16.08 1.11
CA LYS A 142 -17.83 16.21 1.17
C LYS A 142 -17.17 15.86 -0.17
N SER A 143 -17.67 14.84 -0.87
CA SER A 143 -17.16 14.47 -2.20
C SER A 143 -17.46 15.53 -3.27
N ILE A 144 -18.64 16.17 -3.18
CA ILE A 144 -19.04 17.28 -4.06
C ILE A 144 -18.17 18.51 -3.76
N LEU A 145 -18.02 18.85 -2.49
CA LEU A 145 -17.19 19.97 -2.02
C LEU A 145 -15.74 19.79 -2.48
N TYR A 146 -15.17 18.60 -2.27
CA TYR A 146 -13.82 18.28 -2.73
C TYR A 146 -13.69 18.45 -4.24
N ARG A 147 -14.66 17.97 -5.04
CA ARG A 147 -14.62 18.11 -6.51
C ARG A 147 -14.74 19.56 -6.98
N ALA A 148 -15.56 20.38 -6.31
CA ALA A 148 -15.71 21.80 -6.63
C ALA A 148 -14.46 22.60 -6.26
N LEU A 149 -13.94 22.38 -5.04
CA LEU A 149 -12.74 23.04 -4.51
C LEU A 149 -11.43 22.51 -5.10
N ALA A 150 -11.43 21.31 -5.70
CA ALA A 150 -10.23 20.74 -6.31
C ALA A 150 -9.67 21.66 -7.40
N GLY A 151 -10.50 22.38 -8.15
CA GLY A 151 -10.02 23.36 -9.14
C GLY A 151 -9.39 24.62 -8.54
N GLU A 152 -9.70 24.94 -7.28
CA GLU A 152 -9.15 26.11 -6.57
C GLU A 152 -7.90 25.76 -5.75
N HIS A 153 -7.88 24.58 -5.12
CA HIS A 153 -6.82 24.17 -4.18
C HIS A 153 -5.79 23.20 -4.75
N TYR A 154 -6.15 22.39 -5.75
CA TYR A 154 -5.20 21.56 -6.50
C TYR A 154 -5.00 22.23 -7.85
N ASP A 155 -3.90 22.96 -8.02
CA ASP A 155 -3.50 23.53 -9.33
C ASP A 155 -3.55 22.40 -10.39
N PRO A 156 -4.53 22.39 -11.31
CA PRO A 156 -4.70 21.32 -12.26
C PRO A 156 -3.76 21.47 -13.47
N GLY A 157 -2.81 22.41 -13.42
CA GLY A 157 -1.93 22.77 -14.54
C GLY A 157 -2.65 23.50 -15.67
N VAL A 158 -3.94 23.83 -15.50
CA VAL A 158 -4.75 24.60 -16.45
C VAL A 158 -5.40 25.75 -15.68
N PRO A 159 -5.24 27.02 -16.10
CA PRO A 159 -5.87 28.16 -15.45
C PRO A 159 -7.39 27.99 -15.30
N ALA A 160 -7.94 28.34 -14.14
CA ALA A 160 -9.37 28.16 -13.81
C ALA A 160 -10.33 28.85 -14.81
N ASP A 161 -9.87 29.93 -15.44
CA ASP A 161 -10.58 30.73 -16.46
C ASP A 161 -10.56 30.13 -17.88
N SER A 162 -9.79 29.05 -18.10
CA SER A 162 -9.60 28.43 -19.43
C SER A 162 -10.92 28.00 -20.10
N TYR A 163 -11.92 27.64 -19.31
CA TYR A 163 -13.25 27.24 -19.80
C TYR A 163 -14.06 28.44 -20.31
N GLN A 164 -14.01 29.57 -19.58
CA GLN A 164 -14.67 30.82 -19.97
C GLN A 164 -14.05 31.35 -21.28
N ARG A 165 -12.71 31.35 -21.39
CA ARG A 165 -11.98 31.77 -22.60
C ARG A 165 -12.30 30.94 -23.84
N ARG A 166 -12.62 29.64 -23.71
CA ARG A 166 -13.06 28.81 -24.85
C ARG A 166 -14.49 29.14 -25.28
N ARG A 167 -15.36 29.42 -24.33
CA ARG A 167 -16.77 29.74 -24.59
C ARG A 167 -16.91 31.09 -25.30
N GLU A 168 -16.12 32.07 -24.87
CA GLU A 168 -16.07 33.39 -25.52
C GLU A 168 -15.52 33.31 -26.95
N ARG A 169 -14.52 32.46 -27.19
CA ARG A 169 -14.00 32.18 -28.55
C ARG A 169 -14.99 31.52 -29.51
N ARG A 170 -16.06 30.90 -29.02
CA ARG A 170 -17.14 30.32 -29.86
C ARG A 170 -18.31 31.28 -30.08
N LYS A 171 -18.32 32.43 -29.39
CA LYS A 171 -19.35 33.47 -29.54
C LYS A 171 -19.04 34.46 -30.67
N TYR A 172 -17.86 34.34 -31.26
CA TYR A 172 -17.40 35.04 -32.46
C TYR A 172 -16.91 34.00 -33.45
#